data_AF-A0A8T2MMS3-F1
#
_entry.id   AF-A0A8T2MMS3-F1
#
_cell.length_a   1.000
_cell.length_b   1.000
_cell.length_c   1.000
_cell.angle_alpha   90.00
_cell.angle_beta   90.00
_cell.angle_gamma   90.00
#
_symmetry.space_group_name_H-M   'P 1'
#
loop_
_entity.id
_entity.type
_entity.pdbx_description
1 polymer ?
#
loop_
_entity_poly.entity_id
_entity_poly.type
_entity_poly.pdbx_seq_one_letter_code
_entity_poly.pdbx_strand_id
1 'polypeptide(L)'
;MAAHSYKVPPPFDENKSDYESWKNEIKIWKLVTELDQRKQALAVTLSLTGKARTIALEISAEDLNKDNGLTTLLQKLDTVYLKEEKDRQYDAYTEFDNIRRDSNVTMMDYIVEFERVYNKMSKLKMKLPDAVLAFKLLDTAGLTVKDKQLALTACSDVTFSSMKSALKRIFGDNSPPVRTSQDLLEKRTSQALKVKLLCHLGQTH
;
A
#
# COMPACT_ATOMS: atom_id res chain seq x y z
N MET A 1 2.01 -2.99 30.98
CA MET A 1 1.44 -3.09 29.63
C MET A 1 -0.01 -2.66 29.71
N ALA A 2 -0.42 -1.57 29.03
CA ALA A 2 -1.81 -1.15 29.06
C ALA A 2 -2.65 -2.20 28.31
N ALA A 3 -3.66 -2.76 28.98
CA ALA A 3 -4.63 -3.62 28.31
C ALA A 3 -5.31 -2.82 27.20
N HIS A 4 -5.19 -3.26 25.95
CA HIS A 4 -5.95 -2.66 24.85
C HIS A 4 -7.44 -2.91 25.10
N SER A 5 -8.14 -1.88 25.58
CA SER A 5 -9.57 -1.95 25.83
C SER A 5 -10.31 -1.89 24.49
N TYR A 6 -10.98 -2.99 24.12
CA TYR A 6 -11.83 -3.03 22.92
C TYR A 6 -13.06 -2.12 23.02
N LYS A 7 -13.23 -1.40 24.14
CA LYS A 7 -14.26 -0.36 24.31
C LYS A 7 -13.83 1.00 23.73
N VAL A 8 -12.55 1.18 23.42
CA VAL A 8 -12.03 2.43 22.86
C VAL A 8 -11.80 2.24 21.36
N PRO A 9 -12.44 3.05 20.50
CA PRO A 9 -12.22 2.97 19.06
C PRO A 9 -10.83 3.49 18.66
N PRO A 10 -10.25 2.98 17.56
CA PRO A 10 -9.04 3.53 16.96
C PRO A 10 -9.18 5.03 16.64
N PRO A 11 -8.21 5.89 17.04
CA PRO A 11 -8.27 7.32 16.76
C PRO A 11 -8.00 7.60 15.28
N PHE A 12 -8.63 8.64 14.74
CA PHE A 12 -8.30 9.16 13.40
C PHE A 12 -7.43 10.41 13.51
N ASP A 13 -6.19 10.33 13.00
CA ASP A 13 -5.29 11.48 12.85
C ASP A 13 -5.25 11.91 11.38
N GLU A 14 -5.93 13.01 11.05
CA GLU A 14 -6.06 13.54 9.69
C GLU A 14 -4.72 13.86 9.02
N ASN A 15 -3.65 14.09 9.80
CA ASN A 15 -2.34 14.47 9.26
C ASN A 15 -1.40 13.28 9.05
N LYS A 16 -1.72 12.12 9.66
CA LYS A 16 -0.81 10.97 9.70
C LYS A 16 -1.41 9.69 9.13
N SER A 17 -2.73 9.57 9.18
CA SER A 17 -3.41 8.31 8.86
C SER A 17 -4.13 8.42 7.53
N ASP A 18 -3.92 7.43 6.67
CA ASP A 18 -4.75 7.23 5.50
C ASP A 18 -6.18 6.86 5.93
N TYR A 19 -7.17 7.56 5.37
CA TYR A 19 -8.58 7.42 5.77
C TYR A 19 -9.11 6.01 5.50
N GLU A 20 -8.75 5.38 4.38
CA GLU A 20 -9.19 4.02 4.06
C GLU A 20 -8.63 3.00 5.04
N SER A 21 -7.37 3.18 5.44
CA SER A 21 -6.70 2.38 6.45
C SER A 21 -7.39 2.50 7.81
N TRP A 22 -7.63 3.72 8.29
CA TRP A 22 -8.38 3.95 9.53
C TRP A 22 -9.81 3.39 9.47
N LYS A 23 -10.53 3.58 8.35
CA LYS A 23 -11.86 3.01 8.15
C LYS A 23 -11.84 1.48 8.23
N ASN A 24 -10.78 0.84 7.73
CA ASN A 24 -10.60 -0.60 7.87
C ASN A 24 -10.33 -1.01 9.33
N GLU A 25 -9.56 -0.22 10.08
CA GLU A 25 -9.37 -0.43 11.53
C GLU A 25 -10.69 -0.32 12.30
N ILE A 26 -11.56 0.64 11.98
CA ILE A 26 -12.90 0.75 12.56
C ILE A 26 -13.75 -0.50 12.25
N LYS A 27 -13.64 -1.06 11.04
CA LYS A 27 -14.34 -2.30 10.69
C LYS A 27 -13.81 -3.49 11.49
N ILE A 28 -12.51 -3.58 11.72
CA ILE A 28 -11.91 -4.62 12.56
C ILE A 28 -12.37 -4.43 14.02
N TRP A 29 -12.29 -3.20 14.53
CA TRP A 29 -12.74 -2.83 15.87
C TRP A 29 -14.21 -3.18 16.10
N LYS A 30 -15.08 -2.93 15.11
CA LYS A 30 -16.50 -3.33 15.16
C LYS A 30 -16.69 -4.82 15.41
N LEU A 31 -15.79 -5.68 14.92
CA LEU A 31 -15.87 -7.14 15.09
C LEU A 31 -15.44 -7.62 16.48
N VAL A 32 -14.63 -6.83 17.19
CA VAL A 32 -14.03 -7.22 18.48
C VAL A 32 -14.54 -6.39 19.66
N THR A 33 -15.27 -5.30 19.41
CA THR A 33 -15.77 -4.42 20.46
C THR A 33 -16.90 -5.05 21.26
N GLU A 34 -16.91 -4.79 22.56
CA GLU A 34 -18.00 -5.15 23.49
C GLU A 34 -19.10 -4.08 23.52
N LEU A 35 -18.94 -2.98 22.80
CA LEU A 35 -19.95 -1.93 22.75
C LEU A 35 -21.18 -2.40 21.97
N ASP A 36 -22.34 -2.19 22.58
CA ASP A 36 -23.63 -2.31 21.90
C ASP A 36 -23.62 -1.54 20.58
N GLN A 37 -24.25 -2.10 19.55
CA GLN A 37 -24.24 -1.59 18.18
C GLN A 37 -24.64 -0.12 18.09
N ARG A 38 -25.58 0.33 18.93
CA ARG A 38 -26.07 1.72 18.97
C ARG A 38 -25.05 2.68 19.58
N LYS A 39 -24.18 2.18 20.46
CA LYS A 39 -23.15 2.99 21.13
C LYS A 39 -21.87 3.13 20.29
N GLN A 40 -21.69 2.28 19.28
CA GLN A 40 -20.46 2.26 18.48
C GLN A 40 -20.24 3.58 17.72
N ALA A 41 -21.27 4.10 17.07
CA ALA A 41 -21.15 5.36 16.32
C ALA A 41 -20.84 6.54 17.26
N LEU A 42 -21.52 6.60 18.41
CA LEU A 42 -21.27 7.61 19.44
C LEU A 42 -19.83 7.57 19.93
N ALA A 43 -19.31 6.36 20.23
CA ALA A 43 -17.94 6.19 20.69
C ALA A 43 -16.92 6.66 19.63
N VAL A 44 -17.13 6.29 18.35
CA VAL A 44 -16.26 6.73 17.26
C VAL A 44 -16.33 8.25 17.11
N THR A 45 -17.52 8.85 17.06
CA THR A 45 -17.68 10.32 16.99
C THR A 45 -16.95 11.05 18.12
N LEU A 46 -16.98 10.52 19.35
CA LEU A 46 -16.30 11.12 20.49
C LEU A 46 -14.77 10.98 20.44
N SER A 47 -14.25 9.97 19.74
CA SER A 47 -12.81 9.80 19.48
C SER A 47 -12.27 10.66 18.34
N LEU A 48 -13.14 11.14 17.45
CA LEU A 48 -12.74 12.01 16.35
C LEU A 48 -12.29 13.37 16.89
N THR A 49 -11.39 14.00 16.15
CA THR A 49 -10.93 15.37 16.40
C THR A 49 -10.98 16.17 15.09
N GLY A 50 -10.68 17.47 15.15
CA GLY A 50 -10.53 18.29 13.95
C GLY A 50 -11.79 18.37 13.08
N LYS A 51 -11.57 18.37 11.76
CA LYS A 51 -12.62 18.50 10.74
C LYS A 51 -13.50 17.26 10.69
N ALA A 52 -12.92 16.07 10.93
CA ALA A 52 -13.68 14.82 10.98
C ALA A 52 -14.74 14.86 12.08
N ARG A 53 -14.39 15.41 13.25
CA ARG A 53 -15.36 15.62 14.34
C ARG A 53 -16.45 16.63 13.98
N THR A 54 -16.07 17.75 13.37
CA THR A 54 -17.04 18.78 12.92
C THR A 54 -18.10 18.16 12.00
N ILE A 55 -17.67 17.36 11.02
CA ILE A 55 -18.56 16.68 10.08
C ILE A 55 -19.44 15.63 10.79
N ALA A 56 -18.87 14.86 11.72
CA ALA A 56 -19.61 13.84 12.47
C ALA A 56 -20.70 14.45 13.36
N LEU A 57 -20.48 15.64 13.92
CA LEU A 57 -21.44 16.36 14.76
C LEU A 57 -22.62 16.97 13.98
N GLU A 58 -22.59 16.97 12.64
CA GLU A 58 -23.76 17.33 11.82
C GLU A 58 -24.84 16.24 11.84
N ILE A 59 -24.49 15.02 12.24
CA ILE A 59 -25.44 13.91 12.39
C ILE A 59 -26.05 13.99 13.79
N SER A 60 -27.38 13.88 13.87
CA SER A 60 -28.08 13.91 15.15
C SER A 60 -27.63 12.75 16.08
N ALA A 61 -27.67 12.98 17.39
CA ALA A 61 -27.33 11.94 18.35
C ALA A 61 -28.30 10.75 18.26
N GLU A 62 -29.56 11.02 17.93
CA GLU A 62 -30.61 10.03 17.69
C GLU A 62 -30.29 9.14 16.50
N ASP A 63 -29.76 9.69 15.40
CA ASP A 63 -29.35 8.92 14.22
C ASP A 63 -28.08 8.10 14.47
N LEU A 64 -27.12 8.64 15.22
CA LEU A 64 -25.92 7.91 15.61
C LEU A 64 -26.24 6.75 16.57
N ASN A 65 -27.28 6.87 17.40
CA ASN A 65 -27.71 5.86 18.36
C ASN A 65 -28.62 4.77 17.76
N LYS A 66 -28.65 4.60 16.43
CA LYS A 66 -29.36 3.51 15.73
C LYS A 66 -28.44 2.33 15.45
N ASP A 67 -29.03 1.18 15.15
CA ASP A 67 -28.27 -0.03 14.78
C ASP A 67 -27.41 0.20 13.51
N ASN A 68 -27.83 1.08 12.61
CA ASN A 68 -27.05 1.49 11.44
C ASN A 68 -26.18 2.73 11.66
N GLY A 69 -26.12 3.29 12.88
CA GLY A 69 -25.47 4.56 13.17
C GLY A 69 -24.00 4.62 12.76
N LEU A 70 -23.24 3.53 12.98
CA LEU A 70 -21.84 3.47 12.57
C LEU A 70 -21.69 3.49 11.03
N THR A 71 -22.60 2.84 10.31
CA THR A 71 -22.63 2.90 8.84
C THR A 71 -22.96 4.30 8.36
N THR A 72 -23.95 4.96 8.96
CA THR A 72 -24.33 6.35 8.66
C THR A 72 -23.15 7.31 8.89
N LEU A 73 -22.45 7.17 10.02
CA LEU A 73 -21.25 7.95 10.32
C LEU A 73 -20.16 7.77 9.27
N LEU A 74 -19.83 6.51 8.93
CA LEU A 74 -18.79 6.22 7.94
C LEU A 74 -19.18 6.73 6.55
N GLN A 75 -20.44 6.64 6.15
CA GLN A 75 -20.92 7.20 4.89
C GLN A 75 -20.80 8.72 4.83
N LYS A 76 -21.07 9.43 5.92
CA LYS A 76 -20.89 10.88 5.99
C LYS A 76 -19.42 11.27 5.91
N LEU A 77 -18.52 10.52 6.55
CA LEU A 77 -17.08 10.76 6.45
C LEU A 77 -16.54 10.42 5.06
N ASP A 78 -17.09 9.39 4.40
CA ASP A 78 -16.73 9.02 3.03
C ASP A 78 -16.91 10.19 2.06
N THR A 79 -17.96 11.02 2.22
CA THR A 79 -18.20 12.15 1.30
C THR A 79 -17.11 13.22 1.33
N VAL A 80 -16.22 13.20 2.33
CA VAL A 80 -15.15 14.19 2.50
C VAL A 80 -13.77 13.59 2.34
N TYR A 81 -13.55 12.38 2.86
CA TYR A 81 -12.22 11.77 2.94
C TYR A 81 -11.98 10.63 1.96
N LEU A 82 -13.05 10.01 1.42
CA LEU A 82 -12.89 8.94 0.45
C LEU A 82 -12.81 9.53 -0.95
N LYS A 83 -11.64 9.40 -1.59
CA LYS A 83 -11.45 9.78 -3.00
C LYS A 83 -12.39 8.97 -3.92
N GLU A 84 -12.68 9.46 -5.12
CA GLU A 84 -13.45 8.69 -6.10
C GLU A 84 -12.76 7.35 -6.44
N GLU A 85 -13.54 6.32 -6.78
CA GLU A 85 -12.99 4.98 -7.05
C GLU A 85 -11.93 5.00 -8.17
N LYS A 86 -12.15 5.80 -9.22
CA LYS A 86 -11.21 5.95 -10.35
C LYS A 86 -9.87 6.55 -9.89
N ASP A 87 -9.90 7.52 -8.97
CA ASP A 87 -8.69 8.18 -8.46
C ASP A 87 -7.92 7.22 -7.55
N ARG A 88 -8.63 6.48 -6.70
CA ARG A 88 -8.02 5.43 -5.86
C ARG A 88 -7.37 4.33 -6.71
N GLN A 89 -8.04 3.92 -7.78
CA GLN A 89 -7.51 2.94 -8.73
C GLN A 89 -6.23 3.47 -9.38
N TYR A 90 -6.26 4.70 -9.87
CA TYR A 90 -5.10 5.32 -10.50
C TYR A 90 -3.93 5.51 -9.52
N ASP A 91 -4.20 5.96 -8.29
CA ASP A 91 -3.18 6.10 -7.23
C ASP A 91 -2.53 4.74 -6.90
N ALA A 92 -3.34 3.69 -6.69
CA ALA A 92 -2.83 2.35 -6.39
C ALA A 92 -2.05 1.74 -7.56
N TYR A 93 -2.52 1.95 -8.79
CA TYR A 93 -1.78 1.55 -9.99
C TYR A 93 -0.45 2.30 -10.09
N THR A 94 -0.45 3.62 -9.87
CA THR A 94 0.77 4.45 -9.94
C THR A 94 1.79 4.04 -8.87
N GLU A 95 1.35 3.74 -7.66
CA GLU A 95 2.21 3.21 -6.58
C GLU A 95 2.81 1.85 -7.00
N PHE A 96 1.99 0.96 -7.56
CA PHE A 96 2.44 -0.35 -8.03
C PHE A 96 3.38 -0.27 -9.23
N ASP A 97 3.10 0.60 -10.21
CA ASP A 97 3.90 0.70 -11.42
C ASP A 97 5.30 1.26 -11.15
N ASN A 98 5.38 2.21 -10.20
CA ASN A 98 6.61 2.86 -9.79
C ASN A 98 7.45 2.06 -8.80
N ILE A 99 6.95 0.93 -8.28
CA ILE A 99 7.70 0.15 -7.30
C ILE A 99 9.03 -0.30 -7.89
N ARG A 100 10.12 -0.08 -7.14
CA ARG A 100 11.45 -0.54 -7.50
C ARG A 100 12.31 -0.71 -6.26
N ARG A 101 13.04 -1.83 -6.18
CA ARG A 101 13.99 -2.06 -5.11
C ARG A 101 15.17 -1.10 -5.22
N ASP A 102 15.47 -0.38 -4.13
CA ASP A 102 16.75 0.31 -3.98
C ASP A 102 17.84 -0.67 -3.49
N SER A 103 19.07 -0.41 -3.87
CA SER A 103 20.29 -1.07 -3.39
C SER A 103 20.33 -1.34 -1.89
N ASN A 104 19.89 -0.37 -1.10
CA ASN A 104 19.98 -0.40 0.36
C ASN A 104 18.84 -1.20 1.02
N VAL A 105 17.84 -1.63 0.25
CA VAL A 105 16.71 -2.43 0.74
C VAL A 105 17.01 -3.91 0.51
N THR A 106 16.82 -4.73 1.54
CA THR A 106 17.01 -6.19 1.42
C THR A 106 15.99 -6.78 0.42
N MET A 107 16.30 -7.96 -0.14
CA MET A 107 15.32 -8.64 -1.00
C MET A 107 14.03 -8.98 -0.25
N MET A 108 14.14 -9.32 1.03
CA MET A 108 12.99 -9.67 1.88
C MET A 108 12.06 -8.46 2.10
N ASP A 109 12.61 -7.32 2.48
CA ASP A 109 11.82 -6.09 2.69
C ASP A 109 11.15 -5.63 1.40
N TYR A 110 11.88 -5.73 0.27
CA TYR A 110 11.34 -5.43 -1.04
C TYR A 110 10.16 -6.34 -1.42
N ILE A 111 10.26 -7.65 -1.20
CA ILE A 111 9.17 -8.58 -1.50
C ILE A 111 7.94 -8.26 -0.65
N VAL A 112 8.13 -7.97 0.64
CA VAL A 112 7.03 -7.57 1.55
C VAL A 112 6.33 -6.30 1.02
N GLU A 113 7.12 -5.30 0.63
CA GLU A 113 6.60 -4.05 0.09
C GLU A 113 5.89 -4.26 -1.26
N PHE A 114 6.43 -5.09 -2.14
CA PHE A 114 5.81 -5.46 -3.41
C PHE A 114 4.45 -6.13 -3.20
N GLU A 115 4.36 -7.08 -2.27
CA GLU A 115 3.10 -7.72 -1.92
C GLU A 115 2.11 -6.72 -1.32
N ARG A 116 2.56 -5.80 -0.45
CA ARG A 116 1.72 -4.77 0.15
C ARG A 116 1.06 -3.90 -0.92
N VAL A 117 1.86 -3.38 -1.86
CA VAL A 117 1.39 -2.49 -2.93
C VAL A 117 0.51 -3.26 -3.94
N TYR A 118 0.89 -4.47 -4.34
CA TYR A 118 0.05 -5.30 -5.21
C TYR A 118 -1.30 -5.65 -4.57
N ASN A 119 -1.30 -5.98 -3.27
CA ASN A 119 -2.52 -6.29 -2.55
C ASN A 119 -3.47 -5.08 -2.50
N LYS A 120 -2.94 -3.86 -2.32
CA LYS A 120 -3.72 -2.61 -2.40
C LYS A 120 -4.39 -2.46 -3.77
N MET A 121 -3.65 -2.65 -4.85
CA MET A 121 -4.16 -2.61 -6.22
C MET A 121 -5.23 -3.71 -6.47
N SER A 122 -4.98 -4.94 -6.02
CA SER A 122 -5.87 -6.09 -6.23
C SER A 122 -7.24 -5.95 -5.55
N LYS A 123 -7.30 -5.25 -4.40
CA LYS A 123 -8.55 -4.93 -3.69
C LYS A 123 -9.46 -4.00 -4.50
N LEU A 124 -8.89 -3.24 -5.43
CA LEU A 124 -9.60 -2.33 -6.32
C LEU A 124 -9.92 -2.97 -7.68
N LYS A 125 -10.06 -4.31 -7.71
CA LYS A 125 -10.42 -5.13 -8.88
C LYS A 125 -9.39 -5.13 -10.01
N MET A 126 -8.16 -4.66 -9.74
CA MET A 126 -7.05 -4.68 -10.69
C MET A 126 -6.12 -5.84 -10.36
N LYS A 127 -6.40 -7.02 -10.95
CA LYS A 127 -5.58 -8.23 -10.78
C LYS A 127 -4.76 -8.49 -12.04
N LEU A 128 -3.50 -8.83 -11.87
CA LEU A 128 -2.63 -9.19 -12.97
C LEU A 128 -2.59 -10.71 -13.18
N PRO A 129 -2.39 -11.19 -14.41
CA PRO A 129 -2.04 -12.57 -14.66
C PRO A 129 -0.76 -12.95 -13.90
N ASP A 130 -0.70 -14.17 -13.39
CA ASP A 130 0.34 -14.59 -12.45
C ASP A 130 1.76 -14.49 -13.04
N ALA A 131 1.93 -14.85 -14.32
CA ALA A 131 3.20 -14.71 -15.03
C ALA A 131 3.64 -13.24 -15.18
N VAL A 132 2.70 -12.32 -15.45
CA VAL A 132 3.00 -10.88 -15.57
C VAL A 132 3.44 -10.32 -14.22
N LEU A 133 2.78 -10.74 -13.14
CA LEU A 133 3.15 -10.37 -11.78
C LEU A 133 4.56 -10.88 -11.41
N ALA A 134 4.87 -12.13 -11.77
CA ALA A 134 6.19 -12.72 -11.56
C ALA A 134 7.29 -11.94 -12.30
N PHE A 135 7.07 -11.57 -13.56
CA PHE A 135 8.03 -10.78 -14.32
C PHE A 135 8.18 -9.36 -13.78
N LYS A 136 7.07 -8.69 -13.40
CA LYS A 136 7.15 -7.36 -12.78
C LYS A 136 7.98 -7.43 -11.49
N LEU A 137 7.76 -8.42 -10.62
CA LEU A 137 8.54 -8.63 -9.39
C LEU A 137 10.04 -8.73 -9.69
N LEU A 138 10.42 -9.53 -10.68
CA LEU A 138 11.81 -9.73 -11.09
C LEU A 138 12.43 -8.45 -11.70
N ASP A 139 11.67 -7.75 -12.54
CA ASP A 139 12.16 -6.58 -13.26
C ASP A 139 12.40 -5.38 -12.37
N THR A 140 11.56 -5.22 -11.34
CA THR A 140 11.69 -4.13 -10.37
C THR A 140 12.54 -4.49 -9.15
N ALA A 141 13.06 -5.72 -9.07
CA ALA A 141 13.96 -6.17 -7.99
C ALA A 141 15.37 -5.54 -8.01
N GLY A 142 15.68 -4.70 -9.00
CA GLY A 142 16.97 -3.98 -9.05
C GLY A 142 18.18 -4.90 -9.22
N LEU A 143 17.99 -6.03 -9.90
CA LEU A 143 19.00 -7.06 -10.19
C LEU A 143 19.68 -6.83 -11.54
N THR A 144 20.92 -7.30 -11.67
CA THR A 144 21.63 -7.32 -12.96
C THR A 144 21.01 -8.36 -13.91
N VAL A 145 21.35 -8.30 -15.20
CA VAL A 145 20.85 -9.27 -16.19
C VAL A 145 21.23 -10.71 -15.81
N LYS A 146 22.46 -10.92 -15.30
CA LYS A 146 22.94 -12.24 -14.86
C LYS A 146 22.17 -12.75 -13.64
N ASP A 147 21.92 -11.88 -12.66
CA ASP A 147 21.14 -12.21 -11.47
C ASP A 147 19.69 -12.55 -11.81
N LYS A 148 19.10 -11.84 -12.79
CA LYS A 148 17.77 -12.16 -13.30
C LYS A 148 17.73 -13.54 -13.97
N GLN A 149 18.73 -13.87 -14.78
CA GLN A 149 18.86 -15.20 -15.41
C GLN A 149 19.05 -16.30 -14.36
N LEU A 150 19.82 -16.04 -13.30
CA LEU A 150 19.98 -16.95 -12.17
C LEU A 150 18.65 -17.19 -11.45
N ALA A 151 17.88 -16.14 -11.18
CA ALA A 151 16.56 -16.24 -10.58
C ALA A 151 15.57 -17.03 -11.47
N LEU A 152 15.58 -16.79 -12.78
CA LEU A 152 14.74 -17.52 -13.75
C LEU A 152 15.10 -19.01 -13.81
N THR A 153 16.39 -19.35 -13.77
CA THR A 153 16.86 -20.75 -13.74
C THR A 153 16.42 -21.47 -12.45
N ALA A 154 16.30 -20.73 -11.36
CA ALA A 154 15.85 -21.24 -10.06
C ALA A 154 14.33 -21.34 -9.92
N CYS A 155 13.55 -20.81 -10.88
CA CYS A 155 12.10 -20.95 -10.91
C CYS A 155 11.72 -22.29 -11.54
N SER A 156 10.80 -23.03 -10.91
CA SER A 156 10.21 -24.23 -11.54
C SER A 156 9.23 -23.84 -12.65
N ASP A 157 8.40 -22.85 -12.35
CA ASP A 157 7.34 -22.34 -13.23
C ASP A 157 7.34 -20.81 -13.20
N VAL A 158 6.76 -20.20 -14.24
CA VAL A 158 6.59 -18.74 -14.32
C VAL A 158 5.34 -18.31 -13.53
N THR A 159 5.43 -18.48 -12.21
CA THR A 159 4.39 -18.10 -11.26
C THR A 159 4.93 -17.10 -10.24
N PHE A 160 4.06 -16.27 -9.66
CA PHE A 160 4.48 -15.30 -8.64
C PHE A 160 5.11 -15.99 -7.44
N SER A 161 4.52 -17.11 -7.00
CA SER A 161 5.02 -17.92 -5.88
C SER A 161 6.41 -18.52 -6.15
N SER A 162 6.61 -19.10 -7.34
CA SER A 162 7.89 -19.68 -7.76
C SER A 162 8.99 -18.61 -7.83
N MET A 163 8.70 -17.47 -8.46
CA MET A 163 9.64 -16.35 -8.58
C MET A 163 10.01 -15.77 -7.22
N LYS A 164 9.03 -15.52 -6.35
CA LYS A 164 9.24 -15.06 -4.98
C LYS A 164 10.14 -16.04 -4.21
N SER A 165 9.89 -17.34 -4.32
CA SER A 165 10.69 -18.37 -3.63
C SER A 165 12.13 -18.42 -4.16
N ALA A 166 12.33 -18.30 -5.47
CA ALA A 166 13.66 -18.22 -6.08
C ALA A 166 14.44 -16.99 -5.59
N LEU A 167 13.81 -15.81 -5.58
CA LEU A 167 14.43 -14.58 -5.10
C LEU A 167 14.82 -14.65 -3.62
N LYS A 168 13.96 -15.22 -2.77
CA LYS A 168 14.28 -15.44 -1.36
C LYS A 168 15.44 -16.41 -1.17
N ARG A 169 15.49 -17.49 -1.96
CA ARG A 169 16.55 -18.51 -1.85
C ARG A 169 17.91 -18.00 -2.29
N ILE A 170 17.96 -17.15 -3.34
CA ILE A 170 19.23 -16.68 -3.90
C ILE A 170 19.71 -15.40 -3.21
N PHE A 171 18.81 -14.50 -2.83
CA PHE A 171 19.15 -13.15 -2.35
C PHE A 171 18.59 -12.82 -0.95
N GLY A 172 18.12 -13.83 -0.20
CA GLY A 172 17.47 -13.64 1.10
C GLY A 172 18.40 -13.53 2.30
N ASP A 173 19.68 -13.90 2.17
CA ASP A 173 20.64 -13.76 3.26
C ASP A 173 20.97 -12.27 3.48
N ASN A 174 20.81 -11.81 4.74
CA ASN A 174 20.64 -10.41 5.20
C ASN A 174 21.82 -9.43 4.96
N SER A 175 22.37 -9.37 3.76
CA SER A 175 23.35 -8.37 3.34
C SER A 175 22.76 -7.58 2.17
N PRO A 176 22.57 -6.26 2.26
CA PRO A 176 22.33 -5.46 1.07
C PRO A 176 23.51 -5.71 0.11
N PRO A 177 23.27 -5.96 -1.19
CA PRO A 177 24.35 -6.28 -2.11
C PRO A 177 25.42 -5.18 -2.04
N VAL A 178 26.65 -5.56 -1.66
CA VAL A 178 27.80 -4.65 -1.66
C VAL A 178 28.00 -4.21 -3.09
N ARG A 179 27.66 -2.95 -3.39
CA ARG A 179 27.85 -2.38 -4.71
C ARG A 179 29.30 -1.98 -4.90
N THR A 180 29.95 -2.59 -5.88
CA THR A 180 31.24 -2.13 -6.41
C THR A 180 31.03 -0.86 -7.23
N SER A 181 32.06 -0.01 -7.35
CA SER A 181 32.01 1.30 -8.02
C SER A 181 31.44 1.31 -9.46
N GLN A 182 31.40 0.15 -10.14
CA GLN A 182 30.80 0.01 -11.47
C GLN A 182 29.27 0.18 -11.48
N ASP A 183 28.55 -0.30 -10.47
CA ASP A 183 27.08 -0.23 -10.43
C ASP A 183 26.57 1.21 -10.28
N LEU A 184 27.36 2.05 -9.60
CA LEU A 184 27.04 3.48 -9.42
C LEU A 184 27.26 4.27 -10.72
N LEU A 185 28.19 3.84 -11.57
CA LEU A 185 28.44 4.45 -12.87
C LEU A 185 27.32 4.10 -13.86
N GLU A 186 26.87 2.84 -13.90
CA GLU A 186 25.77 2.43 -14.79
C GLU A 186 24.44 3.09 -14.42
N LYS A 187 24.14 3.26 -13.13
CA LYS A 187 22.91 3.96 -12.70
C LYS A 187 22.94 5.44 -13.10
N ARG A 188 24.11 6.10 -12.99
CA ARG A 188 24.30 7.49 -13.42
C ARG A 188 24.18 7.67 -14.93
N THR A 189 24.75 6.77 -15.72
CA THR A 189 24.66 6.83 -17.19
C THR A 189 23.23 6.57 -17.68
N SER A 190 22.53 5.61 -17.08
CA SER A 190 21.14 5.29 -17.44
C SER A 190 20.17 6.43 -17.10
N GLN A 191 20.37 7.09 -15.95
CA GLN A 191 19.58 8.26 -15.55
C GLN A 191 19.88 9.47 -16.45
N ALA A 192 21.15 9.69 -16.83
CA ALA A 192 21.54 10.75 -17.76
C ALA A 192 20.99 10.53 -19.19
N LEU A 193 20.94 9.27 -19.67
CA LEU A 193 20.32 8.91 -20.95
C LEU A 193 18.82 9.19 -20.95
N LYS A 194 18.12 8.89 -19.85
CA LYS A 194 16.69 9.16 -19.71
C LYS A 194 16.38 10.66 -19.72
N VAL A 195 17.19 11.47 -19.05
CA VAL A 195 17.07 12.94 -19.08
C VAL A 195 17.34 13.50 -20.48
N LYS A 196 18.39 13.02 -21.16
CA LYS A 196 18.69 13.44 -22.54
C LYS A 196 17.56 13.11 -23.53
N LEU A 197 16.95 11.93 -23.41
CA LEU A 197 15.83 11.55 -24.27
C LEU A 197 14.62 12.47 -24.06
N LEU A 198 14.32 12.80 -22.80
CA LEU A 198 13.22 13.71 -22.45
C LEU A 198 13.47 15.14 -22.95
N CYS A 199 14.71 15.63 -22.92
CA CYS A 199 15.07 16.94 -23.50
C CYS A 199 14.92 16.96 -25.02
N HIS A 200 15.24 15.87 -25.72
CA HIS A 200 15.09 15.79 -27.18
C HIS A 200 13.63 15.73 -27.63
N LEU A 201 12.77 15.03 -26.87
CA LEU A 201 11.34 14.94 -27.15
C LEU A 201 10.56 16.23 -26.82
N GLY A 202 11.15 17.14 -26.04
CA GLY A 202 10.58 18.46 -25.73
C GLY A 202 11.03 19.59 -26.66
N GLN A 203 11.93 19.33 -27.61
CA GLN A 203 12.48 20.34 -28.55
C GLN A 203 11.95 20.20 -29.98
N THR A 204 11.09 19.21 -30.25
CA THR A 204 10.36 19.10 -31.52
C THR A 204 9.01 19.81 -31.40
N HIS A 205 9.04 21.15 -31.38
CA HIS A 205 7.91 22.02 -31.73
C HIS A 205 8.42 23.38 -32.20
#